data_AF-W1DT71-F1
#
_entry.id   AF-W1DT71-F1
#
_cell.length_a   1.000
_cell.length_b   1.000
_cell.length_c   1.000
_cell.angle_alpha   90.00
_cell.angle_beta   90.00
_cell.angle_gamma   90.00
#
_symmetry.space_group_name_H-M   'P 1'
#
loop_
_entity.id
_entity.type
_entity.pdbx_description
1 polymer ?
#
loop_
_entity_poly.entity_id
_entity_poly.type
_entity_poly.pdbx_seq_one_letter_code
_entity_poly.pdbx_strand_id
1 'polypeptide(L)'
;MYVGLDALSDPEVAAAVGNSMFADLVSVAGYIYKFGINDGLPQQSGGNTPISLHCDEFSELMGDEFIPLINKGGGAGIQITAYTQTLPDIEAKIGNSAKAAQVVGNFNSLVMLRVRHTETAELLTRQLPEVEVYTKTLVSGVTDISNPDQGSDFTSNVQDRVSSVRTPLITPANVINLPKGQAFALLEGGRLWKLRMPLPAAGDDAFMPESISQIAGYMQKNYRTGDEWWSGGAMPGDRMIEEAEGEEE
;
A
#
# COMPACT_ATOMS: atom_id res chain seq x y z
N MET A 1 5.10 -18.61 2.69
CA MET A 1 4.84 -19.41 1.48
C MET A 1 4.87 -18.48 0.28
N TYR A 2 5.61 -18.84 -0.78
CA TYR A 2 5.61 -18.10 -2.05
C TYR A 2 4.97 -18.97 -3.12
N VAL A 3 4.15 -18.36 -3.98
CA VAL A 3 3.48 -19.03 -5.08
C VAL A 3 3.70 -18.24 -6.34
N GLY A 4 4.47 -18.81 -7.27
CA GLY A 4 4.66 -18.25 -8.61
C GLY A 4 3.57 -18.78 -9.52
N LEU A 5 2.58 -17.95 -9.82
CA LEU A 5 1.57 -18.24 -10.83
C LEU A 5 2.13 -17.75 -12.17
N ASP A 6 2.54 -18.67 -13.04
CA ASP A 6 3.07 -18.35 -14.40
C ASP A 6 1.94 -17.90 -15.34
N ALA A 7 1.24 -16.84 -14.94
CA ALA A 7 0.03 -16.33 -15.58
C ALA A 7 0.29 -15.77 -16.99
N LEU A 8 1.53 -15.42 -17.30
CA LEU A 8 1.94 -14.98 -18.64
C LEU A 8 1.98 -16.15 -19.63
N SER A 9 2.33 -17.35 -19.17
CA SER A 9 2.43 -18.53 -20.03
C SER A 9 1.09 -19.26 -20.15
N ASP A 10 0.37 -19.39 -19.03
CA ASP A 10 -0.95 -20.04 -18.99
C ASP A 10 -1.89 -19.32 -17.99
N PRO A 11 -2.65 -18.32 -18.46
CA PRO A 11 -3.54 -17.55 -17.60
C PRO A 11 -4.72 -18.39 -17.07
N GLU A 12 -5.17 -19.42 -17.79
CA GLU A 12 -6.28 -20.28 -17.34
C GLU A 12 -5.84 -21.15 -16.16
N VAL A 13 -4.68 -21.80 -16.28
CA VAL A 13 -4.13 -22.62 -15.19
C VAL A 13 -3.76 -21.76 -13.99
N ALA A 14 -3.11 -20.61 -14.22
CA ALA A 14 -2.77 -19.67 -13.15
C ALA A 14 -4.01 -19.19 -12.39
N ALA A 15 -5.08 -18.84 -13.10
CA ALA A 15 -6.34 -18.44 -12.49
C ALA A 15 -7.01 -19.59 -11.72
N ALA A 16 -7.05 -20.79 -12.29
CA ALA A 16 -7.63 -21.97 -11.63
C ALA A 16 -6.90 -22.33 -10.33
N VAL A 17 -5.55 -22.34 -10.37
CA VAL A 17 -4.72 -22.61 -9.20
C VAL A 17 -4.88 -21.50 -8.16
N GLY A 18 -4.81 -20.23 -8.57
CA GLY A 18 -5.00 -19.08 -7.68
C GLY A 18 -6.36 -19.10 -6.98
N ASN A 19 -7.44 -19.30 -7.74
CA ASN A 19 -8.80 -19.38 -7.19
C ASN A 19 -8.97 -20.56 -6.24
N SER A 20 -8.39 -21.72 -6.55
CA SER A 20 -8.43 -22.88 -5.64
C SER A 20 -7.73 -22.58 -4.32
N MET A 21 -6.59 -21.88 -4.35
CA MET A 21 -5.88 -21.47 -3.14
C MET A 21 -6.67 -20.46 -2.32
N PHE A 22 -7.29 -19.47 -2.97
CA PHE A 22 -8.14 -18.49 -2.28
C PHE A 22 -9.39 -19.14 -1.68
N ALA A 23 -10.01 -20.09 -2.39
CA ALA A 23 -11.16 -20.81 -1.87
C ALA A 23 -10.82 -21.58 -0.59
N ASP A 24 -9.63 -22.21 -0.54
CA ASP A 24 -9.14 -22.89 0.66
C ASP A 24 -8.90 -21.89 1.80
N LEU A 25 -8.22 -20.77 1.53
CA LEU A 25 -8.02 -19.69 2.50
C LEU A 25 -9.34 -19.13 3.05
N VAL A 26 -10.34 -18.91 2.18
CA VAL A 26 -11.68 -18.45 2.58
C VAL A 26 -12.38 -19.49 3.46
N SER A 27 -12.24 -20.78 3.14
CA SER A 27 -12.80 -21.87 3.92
C SER A 27 -12.18 -21.92 5.33
N VAL A 28 -10.85 -21.89 5.42
CA VAL A 28 -10.11 -21.87 6.69
C VAL A 28 -10.43 -20.61 7.48
N ALA A 29 -10.48 -19.44 6.84
CA ALA A 29 -10.89 -18.20 7.47
C ALA A 29 -12.32 -18.27 8.03
N GLY A 30 -13.25 -18.83 7.26
CA GLY A 30 -14.62 -19.05 7.70
C GLY A 30 -14.73 -19.99 8.89
N TYR A 31 -13.91 -21.05 8.92
CA TYR A 31 -13.82 -21.96 10.06
C TYR A 31 -13.28 -21.26 11.31
N ILE A 32 -12.12 -20.58 11.21
CA ILE A 32 -11.51 -19.83 12.32
C ILE A 32 -12.47 -18.77 12.86
N TYR A 33 -13.14 -18.04 11.97
CA TYR A 33 -14.12 -17.03 12.36
C TYR A 33 -15.29 -17.62 13.16
N LYS A 34 -15.76 -18.83 12.80
CA LYS A 34 -16.93 -19.46 13.41
C LYS A 34 -16.62 -20.20 14.71
N PHE A 35 -15.50 -20.90 14.77
CA PHE A 35 -15.19 -21.83 15.85
C PHE A 35 -14.02 -21.37 16.72
N GLY A 36 -13.27 -20.37 16.29
CA GLY A 36 -12.01 -19.96 16.91
C GLY A 36 -10.87 -20.93 16.58
N ILE A 37 -9.63 -20.51 16.86
CA ILE A 37 -8.42 -21.31 16.58
C ILE A 37 -8.31 -22.54 17.50
N ASN A 38 -8.97 -22.48 18.65
CA ASN A 38 -8.85 -23.49 19.70
C ASN A 38 -10.01 -24.50 19.69
N ASP A 39 -10.77 -24.60 18.60
CA ASP A 39 -11.87 -25.57 18.50
C ASP A 39 -11.33 -27.01 18.65
N GLY A 40 -11.73 -27.67 19.75
CA GLY A 40 -11.30 -29.04 20.08
C GLY A 40 -9.95 -29.19 20.81
N LEU A 41 -9.22 -28.11 21.13
CA LEU A 41 -7.92 -28.19 21.82
C LEU A 41 -8.01 -27.70 23.30
N PRO A 42 -7.31 -28.36 24.24
CA PRO A 42 -7.27 -27.92 25.63
C PRO A 42 -6.50 -26.59 25.74
N GLN A 43 -7.23 -25.50 25.94
CA GLN A 43 -6.79 -24.13 26.26
C GLN A 43 -5.28 -23.85 26.04
N GLN A 44 -4.89 -23.55 24.81
CA GLN A 44 -3.74 -22.68 24.60
C GLN A 44 -4.25 -21.26 24.38
N SER A 45 -3.87 -20.37 25.30
CA SER A 45 -4.12 -18.93 25.23
C SER A 45 -3.25 -18.28 24.16
N GLY A 46 -3.38 -18.72 22.90
CA GLY A 46 -2.77 -18.07 21.74
C GLY A 46 -3.78 -17.13 21.09
N GLY A 47 -3.43 -15.85 20.96
CA GLY A 47 -4.19 -14.91 20.12
C GLY A 47 -4.20 -15.35 18.66
N ASN A 48 -5.06 -14.74 17.85
CA ASN A 48 -5.12 -15.07 16.43
C ASN A 48 -3.82 -14.70 15.72
N THR A 49 -3.07 -15.70 15.25
CA THR A 49 -1.82 -15.47 14.52
C THR A 49 -2.15 -14.77 13.21
N PRO A 50 -1.61 -13.55 12.96
CA PRO A 50 -1.93 -12.85 11.73
C PRO A 50 -1.34 -13.59 10.52
N ILE A 51 -2.15 -13.74 9.48
CA ILE A 51 -1.74 -14.33 8.21
C ILE A 51 -1.59 -13.19 7.20
N SER A 52 -0.35 -12.77 6.93
CA SER A 52 -0.06 -11.72 5.95
C SER A 52 -0.05 -12.29 4.53
N LEU A 53 -1.05 -11.92 3.74
CA LEU A 53 -1.20 -12.26 2.35
C LEU A 53 -0.74 -11.09 1.48
N HIS A 54 0.33 -11.29 0.73
CA HIS A 54 0.85 -10.33 -0.23
C HIS A 54 0.49 -10.78 -1.64
N CYS A 55 -0.33 -9.97 -2.32
CA CYS A 55 -0.83 -10.26 -3.66
C CYS A 55 -0.19 -9.29 -4.66
N ASP A 56 0.85 -9.76 -5.36
CA ASP A 56 1.36 -9.05 -6.52
C ASP A 56 0.40 -9.20 -7.70
N GLU A 57 0.42 -8.22 -8.62
CA GLU A 57 -0.49 -8.17 -9.78
C GLU A 57 -1.95 -8.46 -9.43
N PHE A 58 -2.44 -7.76 -8.40
CA PHE A 58 -3.75 -7.99 -7.82
C PHE A 58 -4.90 -8.01 -8.82
N SER A 59 -4.82 -7.20 -9.88
CA SER A 59 -5.83 -7.16 -10.96
C SER A 59 -6.05 -8.52 -11.62
N GLU A 60 -5.05 -9.39 -11.68
CA GLU A 60 -5.21 -10.72 -12.27
C GLU A 60 -5.86 -11.73 -11.32
N LEU A 61 -5.68 -11.52 -10.02
CA LEU A 61 -6.21 -12.37 -8.95
C LEU A 61 -7.65 -12.04 -8.56
N MET A 62 -8.22 -10.98 -9.13
CA MET A 62 -9.55 -10.48 -8.81
C MET A 62 -10.68 -11.36 -9.41
N GLY A 63 -10.99 -12.45 -8.71
CA GLY A 63 -12.14 -13.32 -8.93
C GLY A 63 -13.27 -13.12 -7.92
N ASP A 64 -14.41 -13.80 -8.14
CA ASP A 64 -15.57 -13.73 -7.23
C ASP A 64 -15.28 -14.34 -5.85
N GLU A 65 -14.32 -15.25 -5.77
CA GLU A 65 -13.84 -15.91 -4.55
C GLU A 65 -13.02 -14.96 -3.66
N PHE A 66 -12.37 -13.95 -4.24
CA PHE A 66 -11.48 -13.04 -3.51
C PHE A 66 -12.27 -11.99 -2.72
N ILE A 67 -13.46 -11.59 -3.19
CA ILE A 67 -14.28 -10.57 -2.56
C ILE A 67 -14.73 -10.95 -1.14
N PRO A 68 -15.22 -12.19 -0.87
CA PRO A 68 -15.46 -12.66 0.48
C PRO A 68 -14.23 -12.60 1.38
N LEU A 69 -13.03 -12.89 0.85
CA LEU A 69 -11.78 -12.88 1.61
C LEU A 69 -11.46 -11.47 2.11
N ILE A 70 -11.59 -10.45 1.26
CA ILE A 70 -11.41 -9.05 1.66
C ILE A 70 -12.42 -8.64 2.74
N ASN A 71 -13.70 -9.02 2.55
CA ASN A 71 -14.77 -8.58 3.45
C ASN A 71 -14.75 -9.27 4.82
N LYS A 72 -14.31 -10.54 4.89
CA LYS A 72 -14.49 -11.39 6.09
C LYS A 72 -13.18 -11.96 6.64
N GLY A 73 -12.10 -11.94 5.87
CA GLY A 73 -10.81 -12.50 6.26
C GLY A 73 -10.18 -11.81 7.46
N GLY A 74 -10.44 -10.52 7.66
CA GLY A 74 -9.92 -9.76 8.81
C GLY A 74 -10.35 -10.34 10.15
N GLY A 75 -11.57 -10.89 10.26
CA GLY A 75 -12.05 -11.56 11.48
C GLY A 75 -11.31 -12.86 11.80
N ALA A 76 -10.67 -13.45 10.80
CA ALA A 76 -9.84 -14.65 10.93
C ALA A 76 -8.34 -14.34 11.03
N GLY A 77 -7.95 -13.07 11.16
CA GLY A 77 -6.54 -12.67 11.27
C GLY A 77 -5.81 -12.52 9.93
N ILE A 78 -6.53 -12.62 8.80
CA ILE A 78 -5.93 -12.43 7.47
C ILE A 78 -5.72 -10.94 7.20
N GLN A 79 -4.49 -10.58 6.84
CA GLN A 79 -4.08 -9.23 6.46
C GLN A 79 -3.66 -9.22 5.00
N ILE A 80 -4.42 -8.53 4.16
CA ILE A 80 -4.20 -8.52 2.71
C ILE A 80 -3.47 -7.24 2.32
N THR A 81 -2.32 -7.39 1.65
CA THR A 81 -1.62 -6.31 0.97
C THR A 81 -1.64 -6.60 -0.53
N ALA A 82 -2.44 -5.82 -1.26
CA ALA A 82 -2.60 -5.94 -2.70
C ALA A 82 -1.77 -4.89 -3.44
N TYR A 83 -1.01 -5.32 -4.45
CA TYR A 83 -0.22 -4.44 -5.31
C TYR A 83 -0.87 -4.38 -6.69
N THR A 84 -1.12 -3.17 -7.17
CA THR A 84 -1.71 -2.93 -8.51
C THR A 84 -1.06 -1.73 -9.17
N GLN A 85 -1.06 -1.71 -10.50
CA GLN A 85 -0.52 -0.60 -11.29
C GLN A 85 -1.56 0.51 -11.49
N THR A 86 -2.80 0.13 -11.81
CA THR A 86 -3.85 1.10 -12.12
C THR A 86 -5.21 0.67 -11.57
N LEU A 87 -6.04 1.65 -11.20
CA LEU A 87 -7.42 1.41 -10.79
C LEU A 87 -8.29 0.85 -11.95
N PRO A 88 -8.16 1.35 -13.20
CA PRO A 88 -8.90 0.79 -14.34
C PRO A 88 -8.69 -0.71 -14.58
N ASP A 89 -7.51 -1.25 -14.31
CA ASP A 89 -7.26 -2.70 -14.48
C ASP A 89 -8.12 -3.54 -13.54
N ILE A 90 -8.32 -3.07 -12.30
CA ILE A 90 -9.22 -3.70 -11.34
C ILE A 90 -10.67 -3.61 -11.82
N GLU A 91 -11.09 -2.44 -12.30
CA GLU A 91 -12.44 -2.24 -12.82
C GLU A 91 -12.73 -3.14 -14.02
N ALA A 92 -11.78 -3.24 -14.96
CA ALA A 92 -11.90 -4.07 -16.15
C ALA A 92 -12.06 -5.55 -15.79
N LYS A 93 -11.31 -6.04 -14.78
CA LYS A 93 -11.42 -7.44 -14.32
C LYS A 93 -12.77 -7.73 -13.66
N ILE A 94 -13.26 -6.81 -12.82
CA ILE A 94 -14.53 -6.96 -12.11
C ILE A 94 -15.73 -6.75 -13.05
N GLY A 95 -15.55 -5.99 -14.13
CA GLY A 95 -16.60 -5.64 -15.10
C GLY A 95 -17.66 -4.67 -14.55
N ASN A 96 -17.42 -4.07 -13.37
CA ASN A 96 -18.35 -3.16 -12.71
C ASN A 96 -17.62 -2.15 -11.82
N SER A 97 -17.70 -0.87 -12.19
CA SER A 97 -17.07 0.24 -11.47
C SER A 97 -17.50 0.34 -10.00
N ALA A 98 -18.79 0.16 -9.71
CA ALA A 98 -19.30 0.25 -8.33
C ALA A 98 -18.77 -0.89 -7.44
N LYS A 99 -18.70 -2.11 -7.97
CA LYS A 99 -18.14 -3.28 -7.28
C LYS A 99 -16.62 -3.12 -7.11
N ALA A 100 -15.92 -2.54 -8.08
CA ALA A 100 -14.50 -2.20 -7.99
C ALA A 100 -14.23 -1.16 -6.89
N ALA A 101 -15.00 -0.06 -6.88
CA ALA A 101 -14.90 0.96 -5.84
C ALA A 101 -15.19 0.38 -4.45
N GLN A 102 -16.16 -0.54 -4.33
CA GLN A 102 -16.44 -1.25 -3.08
C GLN A 102 -15.24 -2.08 -2.61
N VAL A 103 -14.63 -2.86 -3.52
CA VAL A 103 -13.46 -3.67 -3.20
C VAL A 103 -12.31 -2.81 -2.72
N VAL A 104 -11.99 -1.75 -3.46
CA VAL A 104 -10.91 -0.82 -3.09
C VAL A 104 -11.20 -0.12 -1.77
N GLY A 105 -12.46 0.24 -1.52
CA GLY A 105 -12.91 0.87 -0.27
C GLY A 105 -12.82 -0.03 0.97
N ASN A 106 -12.74 -1.36 0.81
CA ASN A 106 -12.54 -2.27 1.93
C ASN A 106 -11.09 -2.29 2.44
N PHE A 107 -10.14 -1.75 1.69
CA PHE A 107 -8.76 -1.63 2.17
C PHE A 107 -8.65 -0.45 3.13
N ASN A 108 -8.28 -0.75 4.38
CA ASN A 108 -8.11 0.27 5.43
C ASN A 108 -6.90 1.18 5.22
N SER A 109 -6.00 0.84 4.30
CA SER A 109 -4.78 1.58 4.05
C SER A 109 -4.48 1.64 2.57
N LEU A 110 -4.01 2.79 2.11
CA LEU A 110 -3.65 3.04 0.72
C LEU A 110 -2.24 3.60 0.68
N VAL A 111 -1.32 2.91 0.00
CA VAL A 111 0.03 3.42 -0.26
C VAL A 111 0.15 3.71 -1.75
N MET A 112 0.25 5.00 -2.10
CA MET A 112 0.30 5.48 -3.47
C MET A 112 1.74 5.88 -3.83
N LEU A 113 2.40 5.05 -4.63
CA LEU A 113 3.65 5.41 -5.30
C LEU A 113 3.36 6.31 -6.51
N ARG A 114 4.41 6.67 -7.25
CA ARG A 114 4.26 7.37 -8.53
C ARG A 114 3.38 6.56 -9.49
N VAL A 115 2.27 7.15 -9.91
CA VAL A 115 1.38 6.60 -10.95
C VAL A 115 1.36 7.48 -12.19
N ARG A 116 0.90 6.92 -13.32
CA ARG A 116 0.77 7.66 -14.60
C ARG A 116 -0.62 8.25 -14.81
N HIS A 117 -1.67 7.55 -14.35
CA HIS A 117 -3.05 7.92 -14.61
C HIS A 117 -3.59 8.87 -13.54
N THR A 118 -4.19 9.98 -13.97
CA THR A 118 -4.80 10.97 -13.07
C THR A 118 -5.90 10.34 -12.20
N GLU A 119 -6.75 9.49 -12.77
CA GLU A 119 -7.82 8.81 -12.03
C GLU A 119 -7.29 7.94 -10.88
N THR A 120 -6.17 7.24 -11.11
CA THR A 120 -5.52 6.45 -10.04
C THR A 120 -4.92 7.36 -8.97
N ALA A 121 -4.32 8.49 -9.33
CA ALA A 121 -3.83 9.46 -8.35
C ALA A 121 -4.98 10.08 -7.53
N GLU A 122 -6.13 10.31 -8.17
CA GLU A 122 -7.33 10.85 -7.54
C GLU A 122 -7.95 9.92 -6.49
N LEU A 123 -7.68 8.61 -6.58
CA LEU A 123 -8.07 7.66 -5.53
C LEU A 123 -7.54 8.10 -4.14
N LEU A 124 -6.32 8.64 -4.09
CA LEU A 124 -5.75 9.17 -2.85
C LEU A 124 -6.18 10.63 -2.62
N THR A 125 -6.04 11.50 -3.62
CA THR A 125 -6.16 12.95 -3.39
C THR A 125 -7.59 13.40 -3.11
N ARG A 126 -8.62 12.69 -3.60
CA ARG A 126 -10.03 13.00 -3.29
C ARG A 126 -10.41 12.72 -1.84
N GLN A 127 -9.64 11.92 -1.12
CA GLN A 127 -9.88 11.61 0.30
C GLN A 127 -9.29 12.67 1.24
N LEU A 128 -8.45 13.56 0.72
CA LEU A 128 -7.75 14.56 1.51
C LEU A 128 -8.56 15.86 1.61
N PRO A 129 -8.48 16.56 2.75
CA PRO A 129 -9.13 17.85 2.89
C PRO A 129 -8.44 18.90 2.01
N GLU A 130 -9.17 19.97 1.74
CA GLU A 130 -8.56 21.21 1.26
C GLU A 130 -7.91 21.97 2.42
N VAL A 131 -6.89 22.75 2.10
CA VAL A 131 -6.22 23.65 3.02
C VAL A 131 -6.32 25.09 2.55
N GLU A 132 -6.31 25.99 3.52
CA GLU A 132 -6.34 27.42 3.29
C GLU A 132 -4.90 27.96 3.19
N VAL A 133 -4.54 28.55 2.05
CA VAL A 133 -3.20 29.11 1.81
C VAL A 133 -3.28 30.62 1.79
N TYR A 134 -2.58 31.25 2.74
CA TYR A 134 -2.44 32.69 2.82
C TYR A 134 -1.35 33.18 1.87
N THR A 135 -1.74 34.05 0.95
CA THR A 135 -0.83 34.72 0.02
C THR A 135 -0.72 36.19 0.40
N LYS A 136 0.49 36.65 0.68
CA LYS A 136 0.78 38.06 0.95
C LYS A 136 1.22 38.73 -0.35
N THR A 137 0.39 39.64 -0.86
CA THR A 137 0.72 40.46 -2.03
C THR A 137 1.01 41.87 -1.56
N LEU A 138 2.21 42.35 -1.87
CA LEU A 138 2.57 43.75 -1.64
C LEU A 138 1.98 44.57 -2.79
N VAL A 139 1.05 45.46 -2.45
CA VAL A 139 0.44 46.39 -3.41
C VAL A 139 1.02 47.77 -3.13
N SER A 140 1.82 48.28 -4.05
CA SER A 140 2.27 49.67 -4.04
C SER A 140 1.50 50.44 -5.10
N GLY A 141 0.95 51.59 -4.70
CA GLY A 141 0.29 52.53 -5.60
C GLY A 141 0.88 53.92 -5.41
N VAL A 142 1.08 54.63 -6.52
CA VAL A 142 1.42 56.05 -6.52
C VAL A 142 0.20 56.80 -7.04
N THR A 143 -0.25 57.81 -6.31
CA THR A 143 -1.35 58.68 -6.71
C THR A 143 -0.83 60.11 -6.76
N ASP A 144 -0.93 60.74 -7.93
CA ASP A 144 -0.55 62.13 -8.17
C ASP A 144 -1.52 63.06 -7.43
N ILE A 145 -0.98 64.07 -6.74
CA ILE A 145 -1.81 65.10 -6.12
C ILE A 145 -2.10 66.17 -7.18
N SER A 146 -3.36 66.33 -7.55
CA SER A 146 -3.81 67.29 -8.57
C SER A 146 -4.05 68.71 -8.04
N ASN A 147 -3.77 68.98 -6.76
CA ASN A 147 -3.95 70.30 -6.13
C ASN A 147 -2.61 71.04 -5.98
N PRO A 148 -2.37 72.15 -6.70
CA PRO A 148 -1.12 72.92 -6.66
C PRO A 148 -0.79 73.57 -5.31
N ASP A 149 -1.77 73.73 -4.41
CA ASP A 149 -1.58 74.39 -3.11
C ASP A 149 -1.08 73.42 -2.01
N GLN A 150 -1.12 72.10 -2.26
CA GLN A 150 -0.48 71.10 -1.39
C GLN A 150 0.93 70.85 -1.93
N GLY A 151 1.96 71.38 -1.28
CA GLY A 151 3.37 71.32 -1.71
C GLY A 151 4.04 69.93 -1.74
N SER A 152 3.34 68.91 -2.22
CA SER A 152 3.83 67.55 -2.47
C SER A 152 3.25 67.03 -3.79
N ASP A 153 4.11 66.58 -4.70
CA ASP A 153 3.71 66.22 -6.07
C ASP A 153 3.08 64.81 -6.18
N PHE A 154 3.40 63.90 -5.25
CA PHE A 154 2.94 62.50 -5.28
C PHE A 154 2.65 61.98 -3.87
N THR A 155 1.62 61.14 -3.72
CA THR A 155 1.45 60.28 -2.55
C THR A 155 1.75 58.83 -2.93
N SER A 156 2.63 58.18 -2.18
CA SER A 156 2.89 56.75 -2.33
C SER A 156 2.23 55.99 -1.18
N ASN A 157 1.45 54.97 -1.50
CA ASN A 157 0.87 54.06 -0.51
C ASN A 157 1.41 52.66 -0.76
N VAL A 158 1.88 52.00 0.30
CA VAL A 158 2.30 50.60 0.28
C VAL A 158 1.39 49.85 1.24
N GLN A 159 0.60 48.93 0.70
CA GLN A 159 -0.31 48.09 1.46
C GLN A 159 0.09 46.63 1.31
N ASP A 160 0.23 45.94 2.43
CA ASP A 160 0.31 44.49 2.45
C ASP A 160 -1.11 43.91 2.43
N ARG A 161 -1.48 43.30 1.30
CA ARG A 161 -2.75 42.59 1.16
C ARG A 161 -2.53 41.10 1.44
N VAL A 162 -3.11 40.61 2.53
CA VAL A 162 -3.20 39.17 2.79
C VAL A 162 -4.50 38.67 2.19
N SER A 163 -4.41 37.80 1.19
CA SER A 163 -5.54 37.08 0.62
C SER A 163 -5.43 35.60 0.98
N SER A 164 -6.56 34.93 1.02
CA SER A 164 -6.63 33.50 1.29
C SER A 164 -7.27 32.76 0.12
N VAL A 165 -6.72 31.59 -0.23
CA VAL A 165 -7.27 30.70 -1.25
C VAL A 165 -7.32 29.27 -0.71
N ARG A 166 -8.46 28.61 -0.86
CA ARG A 166 -8.59 27.17 -0.56
C ARG A 166 -8.05 26.35 -1.72
N THR A 167 -7.17 25.40 -1.42
CA THR A 167 -6.51 24.52 -2.39
C THR A 167 -6.47 23.10 -1.85
N PRO A 168 -6.56 22.06 -2.69
CA PRO A 168 -6.35 20.68 -2.26
C PRO A 168 -5.01 20.52 -1.53
N LEU A 169 -4.97 19.74 -0.44
CA LEU A 169 -3.75 19.49 0.31
C LEU A 169 -2.66 18.86 -0.57
N ILE A 170 -3.05 17.88 -1.39
CA ILE A 170 -2.20 17.22 -2.40
C ILE A 170 -2.99 17.16 -3.69
N THR A 171 -2.34 17.51 -4.80
CA THR A 171 -2.93 17.42 -6.14
C THR A 171 -2.52 16.13 -6.86
N PRO A 172 -3.30 15.64 -7.83
CA PRO A 172 -2.90 14.50 -8.66
C PRO A 172 -1.51 14.70 -9.31
N ALA A 173 -1.20 15.95 -9.70
CA ALA A 173 0.10 16.32 -10.25
C ALA A 173 1.25 16.07 -9.27
N ASN A 174 1.05 16.22 -7.96
CA ASN A 174 2.07 15.90 -6.96
C ASN A 174 2.36 14.39 -6.90
N VAL A 175 1.34 13.55 -7.08
CA VAL A 175 1.49 12.07 -7.08
C VAL A 175 2.19 11.61 -8.37
N ILE A 176 1.79 12.14 -9.52
CA ILE A 176 2.36 11.78 -10.83
C ILE A 176 3.86 12.15 -10.94
N ASN A 177 4.25 13.24 -10.28
CA ASN A 177 5.63 13.73 -10.24
C ASN A 177 6.45 13.20 -9.06
N LEU A 178 5.96 12.18 -8.33
CA LEU A 178 6.71 11.57 -7.24
C LEU A 178 8.08 11.02 -7.71
N PRO A 179 9.17 11.33 -7.00
CA PRO A 179 10.45 10.67 -7.22
C PRO A 179 10.37 9.16 -6.95
N LYS A 180 11.25 8.38 -7.59
CA LYS A 180 11.37 6.94 -7.34
C LYS A 180 11.68 6.70 -5.85
N GLY A 181 11.00 5.71 -5.26
CA GLY A 181 11.14 5.38 -3.84
C GLY A 181 10.43 6.36 -2.90
N GLN A 182 9.53 7.21 -3.41
CA GLN A 182 8.65 8.01 -2.56
C GLN A 182 7.19 7.65 -2.78
N ALA A 183 6.39 7.81 -1.72
CA ALA A 183 4.95 7.55 -1.75
C ALA A 183 4.19 8.52 -0.86
N PHE A 184 2.88 8.63 -1.09
CA PHE A 184 1.93 9.12 -0.10
C PHE A 184 1.14 7.93 0.43
N ALA A 185 0.87 7.89 1.72
CA ALA A 185 0.07 6.83 2.30
C ALA A 185 -1.07 7.40 3.15
N LEU A 186 -2.24 6.78 3.03
CA LEU A 186 -3.35 6.93 3.97
C LEU A 186 -3.31 5.70 4.86
N LEU A 187 -2.90 5.88 6.11
CA LEU A 187 -2.80 4.82 7.12
C LEU A 187 -3.78 5.12 8.27
N GLU A 188 -4.03 4.14 9.14
CA GLU A 188 -4.79 4.35 10.39
C GLU A 188 -6.18 5.00 10.17
N GLY A 189 -6.89 4.62 9.10
CA GLY A 189 -8.21 5.19 8.80
C GLY A 189 -8.19 6.58 8.15
N GLY A 190 -7.16 6.88 7.36
CA GLY A 190 -7.13 8.06 6.48
C GLY A 190 -6.08 9.12 6.84
N ARG A 191 -5.20 8.85 7.81
CA ARG A 191 -4.10 9.75 8.16
C ARG A 191 -3.07 9.79 7.04
N LEU A 192 -2.80 10.99 6.52
CA LEU A 192 -1.81 11.19 5.47
C LEU A 192 -0.37 11.12 6.00
N TRP A 193 0.45 10.33 5.31
CA TRP A 193 1.89 10.21 5.51
C TRP A 193 2.63 10.43 4.20
N LYS A 194 3.78 11.10 4.29
CA LYS A 194 4.76 11.16 3.20
C LYS A 194 5.85 10.14 3.49
N LEU A 195 6.04 9.18 2.60
CA LEU A 195 6.97 8.06 2.78
C LEU A 195 8.16 8.18 1.84
N ARG A 196 9.32 7.71 2.32
CA ARG A 196 10.51 7.43 1.53
C ARG A 196 10.90 5.98 1.78
N MET A 197 10.76 5.15 0.76
CA MET A 197 11.15 3.75 0.81
C MET A 197 12.68 3.64 0.68
N PRO A 198 13.31 2.72 1.42
CA PRO A 198 14.69 2.36 1.17
C PRO A 198 14.79 1.79 -0.25
N LEU A 199 15.77 2.27 -1.01
CA LEU A 199 16.11 1.64 -2.28
C LEU A 199 17.13 0.54 -1.97
N PRO A 200 17.06 -0.61 -2.67
CA PRO A 200 18.04 -1.68 -2.48
C PRO A 200 19.45 -1.11 -2.69
N ALA A 201 20.35 -1.46 -1.77
CA ALA A 201 21.74 -1.06 -1.85
C ALA A 201 22.39 -1.68 -3.09
N ALA A 202 23.40 -1.02 -3.65
CA ALA A 202 24.14 -1.55 -4.79
C ALA A 202 25.14 -2.64 -4.40
N GLY A 203 25.42 -2.81 -3.10
CA GLY A 203 26.25 -3.90 -2.58
C GLY A 203 25.45 -5.19 -2.41
N ASP A 204 26.15 -6.32 -2.42
CA ASP A 204 25.55 -7.60 -2.08
C ASP A 204 25.00 -7.55 -0.65
N ASP A 205 23.73 -7.93 -0.52
CA ASP A 205 23.10 -8.11 0.78
C ASP A 205 23.44 -9.52 1.27
N ALA A 206 24.16 -9.61 2.39
CA ALA A 206 24.63 -10.88 2.95
C ALA A 206 23.48 -11.86 3.28
N PHE A 207 22.26 -11.35 3.50
CA PHE A 207 21.09 -12.17 3.79
C PHE A 207 20.27 -12.53 2.53
N MET A 208 20.59 -11.93 1.39
CA MET A 208 19.92 -12.21 0.13
C MET A 208 20.55 -13.44 -0.53
N PRO A 209 19.79 -14.52 -0.80
CA PRO A 209 20.32 -15.70 -1.47
C PRO A 209 20.74 -15.38 -2.90
N GLU A 210 21.78 -16.06 -3.39
CA GLU A 210 22.38 -15.82 -4.72
C GLU A 210 21.37 -16.06 -5.87
N SER A 211 20.35 -16.91 -5.63
CA SER A 211 19.30 -17.17 -6.62
C SER A 211 17.99 -17.65 -5.99
N ILE A 212 16.89 -17.41 -6.72
CA ILE A 212 15.58 -18.00 -6.41
C ILE A 212 15.64 -19.54 -6.40
N SER A 213 16.52 -20.15 -7.21
CA SER A 213 16.71 -21.60 -7.23
C SER A 213 17.25 -22.16 -5.91
N GLN A 214 18.11 -21.42 -5.20
CA GLN A 214 18.55 -21.79 -3.85
C GLN A 214 17.38 -21.76 -2.86
N ILE A 215 16.50 -20.75 -2.94
CA ILE A 215 15.29 -20.67 -2.11
C ILE A 215 14.39 -21.87 -2.38
N ALA A 216 14.11 -22.18 -3.64
CA ALA A 216 13.29 -23.32 -4.02
C ALA A 216 13.88 -24.65 -3.52
N GLY A 217 15.20 -24.84 -3.66
CA GLY A 217 15.91 -26.02 -3.15
C GLY A 217 15.85 -26.14 -1.62
N TYR A 218 15.96 -25.03 -0.90
CA TYR A 218 15.75 -24.97 0.55
C TYR A 218 14.33 -25.37 0.92
N MET A 219 13.35 -24.77 0.24
CA MET A 219 11.94 -25.04 0.51
C MET A 219 11.57 -26.51 0.28
N GLN A 220 12.07 -27.11 -0.79
CA GLN A 220 11.79 -28.52 -1.11
C GLN A 220 12.42 -29.51 -0.13
N LYS A 221 13.51 -29.13 0.55
CA LYS A 221 14.15 -29.93 1.60
C LYS A 221 13.38 -29.84 2.92
N ASN A 222 12.90 -28.64 3.28
CA ASN A 222 12.39 -28.37 4.63
C ASN A 222 10.87 -28.35 4.73
N TYR A 223 10.14 -28.03 3.66
CA TYR A 223 8.67 -27.97 3.66
C TYR A 223 8.06 -29.14 2.90
N ARG A 224 8.29 -30.37 3.40
CA ARG A 224 7.73 -31.60 2.82
C ARG A 224 6.40 -32.02 3.42
N THR A 225 6.10 -31.61 4.65
CA THR A 225 4.87 -31.94 5.37
C THR A 225 4.32 -30.71 6.08
N GLY A 226 2.99 -30.60 6.19
CA GLY A 226 2.28 -29.50 6.85
C GLY A 226 2.28 -29.60 8.38
N ASP A 227 3.13 -30.44 8.98
CA ASP A 227 3.09 -30.73 10.41
C ASP A 227 3.94 -29.76 11.25
N GLU A 228 4.74 -28.89 10.61
CA GLU A 228 5.69 -27.99 11.28
C GLU A 228 5.70 -26.55 10.71
N TRP A 229 4.71 -26.15 9.90
CA TRP A 229 4.74 -24.80 9.30
C TRP A 229 4.56 -23.66 10.32
N TRP A 230 4.02 -23.93 11.51
CA TRP A 230 3.84 -22.97 12.60
C TRP A 230 5.00 -22.96 13.60
N SER A 231 5.96 -23.89 13.53
CA SER A 231 7.04 -23.99 14.53
C SER A 231 8.20 -23.02 14.28
N GLY A 232 8.05 -22.03 13.40
CA GLY A 232 9.07 -21.01 13.18
C GLY A 232 10.38 -21.61 12.68
N GLY A 233 10.31 -22.53 11.71
CA GLY A 233 11.50 -23.12 11.10
C GLY A 233 12.43 -22.02 10.58
N ALA A 234 13.66 -22.02 11.08
CA ALA A 234 14.71 -21.06 10.77
C ALA A 234 14.75 -20.76 9.27
N MET A 235 14.72 -19.49 8.90
CA MET A 235 14.99 -19.07 7.53
C MET A 235 16.49 -19.21 7.26
N PRO A 236 16.95 -19.31 6.00
CA PRO A 236 18.38 -19.42 5.68
C PRO A 236 19.25 -18.32 6.33
N GLY A 237 18.68 -17.13 6.55
CA GLY A 237 19.35 -16.02 7.24
C GLY A 237 19.44 -16.17 8.76
N ASP A 238 18.57 -16.97 9.40
CA ASP A 238 18.59 -17.16 10.87
C ASP A 238 19.80 -18.01 11.29
N ARG A 239 20.22 -18.97 10.47
CA ARG A 239 21.41 -19.80 10.73
C ARG A 239 22.73 -19.02 10.56
N MET A 240 22.74 -17.94 9.77
CA MET A 240 23.91 -17.07 9.67
C MET A 240 24.10 -16.20 10.90
N ILE A 241 23.03 -15.88 11.65
CA ILE A 241 23.12 -15.15 12.92
C ILE A 241 23.77 -16.02 13.99
N GLU A 242 23.39 -17.30 14.08
CA GLU A 242 24.02 -18.26 15.01
C GLU A 242 25.52 -18.48 14.72
N GLU A 243 25.94 -18.48 13.45
CA GLU A 243 27.35 -18.61 13.08
C GLU A 243 28.16 -17.33 13.35
N ALA A 244 27.56 -16.15 13.19
CA ALA A 244 28.23 -14.87 13.47
C ALA A 244 28.35 -14.56 14.97
N GLU A 245 27.38 -14.98 15.80
CA GLU A 245 27.46 -14.83 17.26
C GLU A 245 28.39 -15.87 17.91
N GLY A 246 28.68 -16.98 17.23
CA GLY A 246 29.60 -18.02 17.70
C GLY A 246 31.09 -17.72 17.50
N GLU A 247 31.44 -16.63 16.81
CA GLU A 247 32.85 -16.22 16.56
C GLU A 247 33.37 -15.14 17.54
N GLU A 248 32.58 -14.71 18.53
CA GLU A 248 32.99 -13.73 19.56
C GLU A 248 33.35 -14.32 20.95
N GLU A 249 33.52 -15.64 21.11
CA GLU A 249 34.11 -16.25 22.33
C GLU A 249 35.57 -16.70 22.18
#